data_AF-A0A5B6Z2B2-F1
#
_entry.id   AF-A0A5B6Z2B2-F1
#
_cell.length_a   1.000
_cell.length_b   1.000
_cell.length_c   1.000
_cell.angle_alpha   90.00
_cell.angle_beta   90.00
_cell.angle_gamma   90.00
#
_symmetry.space_group_name_H-M   'P 1'
#
loop_
_entity.id
_entity.type
_entity.pdbx_description
1 polymer ?
#
loop_
_entity_poly.entity_id
_entity_poly.type
_entity_poly.pdbx_seq_one_letter_code
_entity_poly.pdbx_strand_id
1 'polypeptide(L)'
;MVSHIEDGGKELKKPVMFTEFGLSNLNKDFEPSQRERFYKTVFNIIYKSARKNGPGAGSFIWQLLVGGMEEYNDDFGIVPWERPSMYQLITEHSCRLAQIQGVLVSQKEHLEDLCSQRR
;
A
#
# COMPACT_ATOMS: atom_id res chain seq x y z
N MET A 1 -4.72 -3.24 13.22
CA MET A 1 -3.36 -3.08 12.64
C MET A 1 -2.32 -2.71 13.69
N VAL A 2 -2.48 -1.59 14.43
CA VAL A 2 -1.46 -1.12 15.39
C VAL A 2 -1.17 -2.16 16.49
N SER A 3 -2.21 -2.72 17.12
CA SER A 3 -2.05 -3.80 18.10
C SER A 3 -1.31 -5.01 17.52
N HIS A 4 -1.69 -5.50 16.34
CA HIS A 4 -0.98 -6.60 15.69
C HIS A 4 0.50 -6.31 15.43
N ILE A 5 0.84 -5.09 15.01
CA ILE A 5 2.25 -4.65 14.87
C ILE A 5 2.94 -4.71 16.24
N GLU A 6 2.32 -4.13 17.28
CA GLU A 6 2.89 -4.12 18.63
C GLU A 6 3.11 -5.53 19.18
N ASP A 7 2.10 -6.40 19.10
CA ASP A 7 2.16 -7.78 19.58
C ASP A 7 3.18 -8.60 18.76
N GLY A 8 3.23 -8.39 17.44
CA GLY A 8 4.22 -9.03 16.57
C GLY A 8 5.66 -8.72 17.01
N GLY A 9 5.95 -7.48 17.39
CA GLY A 9 7.26 -7.08 17.89
C GLY A 9 7.53 -7.45 19.35
N LYS A 10 6.53 -7.30 20.23
CA LYS A 10 6.70 -7.50 21.68
C LYS A 10 6.66 -8.97 22.06
N GLU A 11 5.64 -9.70 21.60
CA GLU A 11 5.38 -11.08 21.99
C GLU A 11 6.07 -12.07 21.06
N LEU A 12 5.92 -11.87 19.73
CA LEU A 12 6.37 -12.87 18.76
C LEU A 12 7.81 -12.64 18.26
N LYS A 13 8.37 -11.44 18.48
CA LYS A 13 9.67 -10.99 17.92
C LYS A 13 9.76 -11.19 16.40
N LYS A 14 8.65 -10.96 15.68
CA LYS A 14 8.53 -11.16 14.23
C LYS A 14 8.00 -9.91 13.53
N PRO A 15 8.42 -9.67 12.27
CA PRO A 15 7.78 -8.66 11.44
C PRO A 15 6.33 -9.05 11.12
N VAL A 16 5.51 -8.04 10.87
CA VAL A 16 4.10 -8.15 10.50
C VAL A 16 3.89 -7.53 9.14
N MET A 17 3.37 -8.31 8.20
CA MET A 17 2.94 -7.84 6.89
C MET A 17 1.42 -7.89 6.80
N PHE A 18 0.83 -6.87 6.19
CA PHE A 18 -0.60 -6.83 5.87
C PHE A 18 -0.78 -7.26 4.42
N THR A 19 -0.83 -8.56 4.17
CA THR A 19 -0.75 -9.13 2.83
C THR A 19 -2.02 -8.97 2.01
N GLU A 20 -3.14 -8.65 2.65
CA GLU A 20 -4.40 -8.36 1.95
C GLU A 20 -5.14 -7.25 2.68
N PHE A 21 -5.55 -6.23 1.93
CA PHE A 21 -6.51 -5.22 2.37
C PHE A 21 -7.18 -4.57 1.15
N GLY A 22 -8.46 -4.26 1.29
CA GLY A 22 -9.28 -3.68 0.24
C GLY A 22 -10.55 -3.04 0.80
N LEU A 23 -11.23 -2.22 0.00
CA LEU A 23 -12.57 -1.70 0.32
C LEU A 23 -13.50 -1.96 -0.87
N SER A 24 -14.47 -2.87 -0.73
CA SER A 24 -15.39 -3.28 -1.78
C SER A 24 -16.17 -2.08 -2.36
N ASN A 25 -16.37 -2.09 -3.69
CA ASN A 25 -17.23 -1.12 -4.38
C ASN A 25 -18.73 -1.42 -4.21
N LEU A 26 -19.10 -2.60 -3.71
CA LEU A 26 -20.49 -2.96 -3.40
C LEU A 26 -20.95 -2.43 -2.03
N ASN A 27 -20.07 -1.75 -1.30
CA ASN A 27 -20.47 -1.03 -0.09
C ASN A 27 -21.56 0.00 -0.43
N LYS A 28 -22.54 0.13 0.46
CA LYS A 28 -23.60 1.12 0.30
C LYS A 28 -22.98 2.53 0.22
N ASP A 29 -23.43 3.32 -0.76
CA ASP A 29 -22.95 4.69 -0.99
C ASP A 29 -21.43 4.75 -1.21
N PHE A 30 -20.88 3.74 -1.90
CA PHE A 30 -19.46 3.66 -2.19
C PHE A 30 -18.99 4.79 -3.09
N GLU A 31 -17.94 5.46 -2.64
CA GLU A 31 -17.21 6.45 -3.41
C GLU A 31 -15.72 6.07 -3.48
N PRO A 32 -15.05 6.19 -4.64
CA PRO A 32 -13.62 5.89 -4.77
C PRO A 32 -12.75 6.56 -3.70
N SER A 33 -13.12 7.79 -3.29
CA SER A 33 -12.43 8.54 -2.24
C SER A 33 -12.43 7.84 -0.86
N GLN A 34 -13.44 7.01 -0.57
CA GLN A 34 -13.49 6.21 0.66
C GLN A 34 -12.38 5.14 0.65
N ARG A 35 -12.19 4.47 -0.49
CA ARG A 35 -11.13 3.46 -0.69
C ARG A 35 -9.76 4.13 -0.57
N GLU A 36 -9.57 5.30 -1.16
CA GLU A 36 -8.33 6.08 -1.02
C GLU A 36 -8.04 6.46 0.44
N ARG A 37 -9.05 6.94 1.19
CA ARG A 37 -8.89 7.24 2.63
C ARG A 37 -8.51 6.00 3.44
N PHE A 38 -9.13 4.86 3.12
CA PHE A 38 -8.81 3.58 3.76
C PHE A 38 -7.35 3.19 3.48
N TYR A 39 -6.91 3.21 2.22
CA TYR A 39 -5.54 2.86 1.83
C TYR A 39 -4.52 3.81 2.46
N LYS A 40 -4.81 5.12 2.45
CA LYS A 40 -3.97 6.13 3.10
C LYS A 40 -3.80 5.87 4.59
N THR A 41 -4.84 5.37 5.26
CA THR A 41 -4.77 5.01 6.68
C THR A 41 -3.84 3.81 6.91
N VAL A 42 -4.00 2.74 6.12
CA VAL A 42 -3.15 1.54 6.15
C VAL A 42 -1.67 1.93 5.91
N PHE A 43 -1.40 2.65 4.83
CA PHE A 43 -0.07 3.13 4.46
C PHE A 43 0.57 4.03 5.52
N ASN A 44 -0.20 4.92 6.13
CA ASN A 44 0.32 5.77 7.20
C ASN A 44 0.68 4.97 8.46
N ILE A 45 -0.07 3.93 8.81
CA ILE A 45 0.26 3.05 9.94
C ILE A 45 1.58 2.33 9.68
N ILE A 46 1.73 1.73 8.49
CA ILE A 46 2.94 1.00 8.09
C ILE A 46 4.14 1.94 8.07
N TYR A 47 4.04 3.09 7.41
CA TYR A 47 5.12 4.07 7.35
C TYR A 47 5.52 4.56 8.75
N LYS A 48 4.56 4.83 9.65
CA LYS A 48 4.86 5.23 11.02
C LYS A 48 5.64 4.17 11.79
N SER A 49 5.35 2.89 11.55
CA SER A 49 6.09 1.76 12.12
C SER A 49 7.49 1.68 11.53
N ALA A 50 7.62 1.63 10.19
CA ALA A 50 8.89 1.56 9.48
C ALA A 50 9.85 2.71 9.85
N ARG A 51 9.35 3.95 9.96
CA ARG A 51 10.16 5.12 10.34
C ARG A 51 10.76 5.01 11.74
N LYS A 52 10.17 4.21 12.62
CA LYS A 52 10.67 3.93 13.97
C LYS A 52 11.47 2.63 14.05
N ASN A 53 11.82 2.04 12.90
CA ASN A 53 12.37 0.69 12.79
C ASN A 53 11.50 -0.36 13.52
N GLY A 54 10.17 -0.16 13.47
CA GLY A 54 9.18 -1.03 14.10
C GLY A 54 8.83 -2.26 13.25
N PRO A 55 8.07 -3.22 13.81
CA PRO A 55 7.80 -4.51 13.17
C PRO A 55 6.76 -4.45 12.04
N GLY A 56 6.21 -3.28 11.70
CA GLY A 56 5.27 -3.14 10.59
C GLY A 56 6.03 -3.14 9.26
N ALA A 57 6.17 -4.32 8.66
CA ALA A 57 7.14 -4.56 7.59
C ALA A 57 6.64 -4.21 6.18
N GLY A 58 5.32 -4.08 5.98
CA GLY A 58 4.78 -3.72 4.67
C GLY A 58 3.34 -4.18 4.47
N SER A 59 2.87 -4.05 3.23
CA SER A 59 1.56 -4.53 2.82
C SER A 59 1.45 -4.84 1.33
N PHE A 60 0.45 -5.63 0.98
CA PHE A 60 -0.01 -5.83 -0.40
C PHE A 60 -1.50 -5.50 -0.50
N ILE A 61 -1.86 -4.81 -1.57
CA ILE A 61 -3.24 -4.40 -1.86
C ILE A 61 -3.98 -5.59 -2.45
N TRP A 62 -5.21 -5.83 -1.99
CA TRP A 62 -6.15 -6.73 -2.66
C TRP A 62 -7.19 -5.90 -3.43
N GLN A 63 -7.23 -5.95 -4.77
CA GLN A 63 -6.21 -6.52 -5.66
C GLN A 63 -5.94 -5.56 -6.81
N LEU A 64 -4.76 -5.69 -7.42
CA LEU A 64 -4.41 -4.94 -8.63
C LEU A 64 -4.87 -5.73 -9.85
N LEU A 65 -5.60 -5.07 -10.74
CA LEU A 65 -6.01 -5.59 -12.03
C LEU A 65 -5.26 -4.86 -13.15
N VAL A 66 -5.20 -5.51 -14.31
CA VAL A 66 -4.83 -4.89 -15.58
C VAL A 66 -6.11 -4.45 -16.28
N GLY A 67 -6.08 -3.32 -16.99
CA GLY A 67 -7.24 -2.81 -17.73
C GLY A 67 -7.79 -3.83 -18.73
N GLY A 68 -9.12 -3.93 -18.81
CA GLY A 68 -9.81 -4.94 -19.61
C GLY A 68 -10.08 -6.26 -18.88
N MET A 69 -9.73 -6.36 -17.58
CA MET A 69 -9.99 -7.54 -16.75
C MET A 69 -11.13 -7.32 -15.74
N GLU A 70 -12.04 -6.38 -15.99
CA GLU A 70 -13.10 -5.99 -15.05
C GLU A 70 -14.05 -7.15 -14.75
N GLU A 71 -14.19 -8.11 -15.65
CA GLU A 71 -14.99 -9.33 -15.46
C GLU A 71 -14.45 -10.27 -14.36
N TYR A 72 -13.17 -10.14 -13.99
CA TYR A 72 -12.53 -10.89 -12.90
C TYR A 72 -12.53 -10.13 -11.58
N ASN A 73 -13.14 -8.95 -11.53
CA ASN A 73 -13.16 -8.13 -10.34
C ASN A 73 -14.09 -8.73 -9.29
N ASP A 74 -13.55 -9.00 -8.10
CA ASP A 74 -14.25 -9.49 -6.92
C ASP A 74 -14.70 -8.34 -5.99
N ASP A 75 -15.03 -7.18 -6.57
CA ASP A 75 -15.42 -5.93 -5.93
C ASP A 75 -14.28 -5.08 -5.32
N PHE A 76 -13.10 -5.69 -5.12
CA PHE A 76 -11.93 -5.03 -4.52
C PHE A 76 -10.90 -4.56 -5.54
N GLY A 77 -10.95 -5.11 -6.75
CA GLY A 77 -10.04 -4.83 -7.84
C GLY A 77 -9.92 -3.34 -8.14
N ILE A 78 -8.67 -2.91 -8.39
CA ILE A 78 -8.34 -1.60 -8.93
C ILE A 78 -7.39 -1.74 -10.10
N VAL A 79 -7.63 -0.98 -11.16
CA VAL A 79 -6.64 -0.71 -12.21
C VAL A 79 -5.96 0.61 -11.84
N PRO A 80 -4.70 0.61 -11.34
CA PRO A 80 -4.13 1.80 -10.72
C PRO A 80 -4.08 3.02 -11.64
N TRP A 81 -3.67 2.84 -12.90
CA TRP A 81 -3.48 3.94 -13.85
C TRP A 81 -4.80 4.58 -14.33
N GLU A 82 -5.94 3.92 -14.16
CA GLU A 82 -7.27 4.51 -14.42
C GLU A 82 -7.75 5.41 -13.27
N ARG A 83 -7.02 5.42 -12.16
CA ARG A 83 -7.32 6.21 -10.94
C ARG A 83 -6.08 7.01 -10.53
N PRO A 84 -5.79 8.17 -11.16
CA PRO A 84 -4.55 8.92 -10.94
C PRO A 84 -4.25 9.23 -9.47
N SER A 85 -5.26 9.58 -8.67
CA SER A 85 -5.15 9.82 -7.22
C SER A 85 -4.69 8.58 -6.44
N MET A 86 -5.25 7.41 -6.77
CA MET A 86 -4.85 6.15 -6.14
C MET A 86 -3.44 5.73 -6.57
N TYR A 87 -3.12 5.86 -7.86
CA TYR A 87 -1.78 5.59 -8.37
C TYR A 87 -0.73 6.45 -7.67
N GLN A 88 -0.99 7.75 -7.53
CA GLN A 88 -0.12 8.67 -6.80
C GLN A 88 0.03 8.25 -5.33
N LEU A 89 -1.07 7.91 -4.65
CA LEU A 89 -1.04 7.48 -3.25
C LEU A 89 -0.17 6.23 -3.04
N ILE A 90 -0.30 5.23 -3.91
CA ILE A 90 0.50 3.99 -3.88
C ILE A 90 1.97 4.33 -4.13
N THR A 91 2.25 5.12 -5.17
CA THR A 91 3.60 5.53 -5.56
C THR A 91 4.30 6.30 -4.43
N GLU A 92 3.62 7.29 -3.84
CA GLU A 92 4.15 8.05 -2.71
C GLU A 92 4.47 7.18 -1.51
N HIS A 93 3.61 6.21 -1.19
CA HIS A 93 3.86 5.27 -0.10
C HIS A 93 5.10 4.41 -0.37
N SER A 94 5.19 3.81 -1.56
CA SER A 94 6.33 2.98 -1.97
C SER A 94 7.65 3.75 -1.90
N CYS A 95 7.68 4.96 -2.47
CA CYS A 95 8.85 5.83 -2.43
C CYS A 95 9.28 6.21 -1.01
N ARG A 96 8.30 6.48 -0.12
CA ARG A 96 8.58 6.81 1.27
C ARG A 96 9.19 5.64 2.05
N LEU A 97 8.77 4.41 1.78
CA LEU A 97 9.36 3.22 2.40
C LEU A 97 10.77 2.93 1.88
N ALA A 98 10.98 3.09 0.57
CA ALA A 98 12.29 2.93 -0.04
C ALA A 98 13.34 3.92 0.49
N GLN A 99 12.93 5.15 0.78
CA GLN A 99 13.81 6.14 1.43
C GLN A 99 14.25 5.70 2.84
N ILE A 100 13.47 4.87 3.54
CA ILE A 100 13.80 4.36 4.88
C ILE A 100 14.72 3.14 4.80
N GLN A 101 14.35 2.15 3.98
CA GLN A 101 14.99 0.82 3.98
C GLN A 101 16.08 0.67 2.91
N GLY A 102 16.19 1.63 1.99
CA GLY A 102 16.95 1.46 0.76
C GLY A 102 16.21 0.58 -0.24
N VAL A 103 16.89 0.27 -1.33
CA VAL A 103 16.35 -0.48 -2.46
C VAL A 103 17.32 -1.56 -2.88
N LEU A 104 16.79 -2.64 -3.43
CA LEU A 104 17.62 -3.62 -4.12
C LEU A 104 18.27 -2.98 -5.34
N VAL A 105 19.52 -3.35 -5.62
CA VAL A 105 20.27 -2.81 -6.77
C VAL A 105 19.49 -3.01 -8.08
N SER A 106 18.84 -4.16 -8.24
CA SER A 106 18.01 -4.50 -9.41
C SER A 106 16.78 -3.62 -9.58
N GLN A 107 16.33 -2.95 -8.52
CA GLN A 107 15.12 -2.11 -8.51
C GLN A 107 15.44 -0.62 -8.48
N LYS A 108 16.71 -0.25 -8.32
CA LYS A 108 17.13 1.13 -8.05
C LYS A 108 16.72 2.09 -9.15
N GLU A 109 17.06 1.78 -10.40
CA GLU A 109 16.77 2.64 -11.56
C GLU A 109 15.25 2.88 -11.73
N HIS A 110 14.47 1.81 -11.76
CA HIS A 110 13.01 1.89 -11.88
C HIS A 110 12.38 2.71 -10.76
N LEU A 111 12.89 2.57 -9.53
CA LEU A 111 12.34 3.29 -8.39
C LEU A 111 12.80 4.75 -8.36
N GLU A 112 14.03 5.04 -8.77
CA GLU A 112 14.49 6.42 -8.97
C GLU A 112 13.61 7.12 -10.00
N ASP A 113 13.32 6.49 -11.14
CA ASP A 113 12.40 7.04 -12.14
C ASP A 113 11.00 7.26 -11.57
N LEU A 114 10.41 6.22 -10.97
CA LEU A 114 9.07 6.28 -10.39
C LEU A 114 8.95 7.38 -9.32
N CYS A 115 9.96 7.53 -8.46
CA CYS A 115 9.96 8.49 -7.37
C CYS A 115 10.38 9.91 -7.79
N SER A 116 11.02 10.06 -8.95
CA SER A 116 11.47 11.36 -9.50
C SER A 116 10.40 12.03 -10.36
N GLN A 117 9.40 11.29 -10.86
CA GLN A 117 8.24 11.84 -11.57
C GLN A 117 7.31 12.72 -10.69
N ARG A 118 7.80 13.18 -9.53
CA ARG A 118 7.12 14.11 -8.59
C ARG A 118 7.09 15.56 -9.08
N ARG A 119 7.02 15.82 -10.39
CA ARG A 119 6.86 17.19 -10.92
C ARG A 119 5.57 17.33 -11.70
#